data_AF-A0A3N5PUM3-F1
#
_entry.id   AF-A0A3N5PUM3-F1
#
_cell.length_a   1.000
_cell.length_b   1.000
_cell.length_c   1.000
_cell.angle_alpha   90.00
_cell.angle_beta   90.00
_cell.angle_gamma   90.00
#
_symmetry.space_group_name_H-M   'P 1'
#
loop_
_entity.id
_entity.type
_entity.pdbx_description
1 polymer ?
#
loop_
_entity_poly.entity_id
_entity_poly.type
_entity_poly.pdbx_seq_one_letter_code
_entity_poly.pdbx_strand_id
1 'polypeptide(L)'
;MKRDIPTPRFGTGNEPAAFLPPPPSRAKRNRNWEASQRSGDFVQVSYRHLPRDLRDAVTDIAQTRCVTSDEVARAFLEFALQAYQDGRLTLMPKLKTGRLTLFGENDQ
;
A
#
# COMPACT_ATOMS: atom_id res chain seq x y z
N MET A 1 44.21 44.25 -1.85
CA MET A 1 44.80 43.03 -1.25
C MET A 1 43.84 41.87 -1.45
N LYS A 2 44.15 40.93 -2.35
CA LYS A 2 43.34 39.73 -2.58
C LYS A 2 43.56 38.77 -1.41
N ARG A 3 42.50 38.33 -0.74
CA ARG A 3 42.59 37.28 0.28
C ARG A 3 42.53 35.94 -0.44
N ASP A 4 43.63 35.19 -0.42
CA ASP A 4 43.66 33.82 -0.91
C ASP A 4 42.73 32.97 -0.04
N ILE A 5 41.68 32.40 -0.65
CA ILE A 5 40.79 31.44 -0.01
C ILE A 5 41.41 30.06 -0.25
N PRO A 6 41.80 29.30 0.79
CA PRO A 6 42.30 27.95 0.58
C PRO A 6 41.17 27.05 0.08
N THR A 7 41.31 26.55 -1.16
CA THR A 7 40.43 25.54 -1.73
C THR A 7 40.43 24.30 -0.84
N PRO A 8 39.27 23.73 -0.47
CA PRO A 8 39.26 22.49 0.30
C PRO A 8 39.90 21.39 -0.54
N ARG A 9 40.95 20.77 0.02
CA ARG A 9 41.56 19.57 -0.55
C ARG A 9 40.57 18.42 -0.35
N PHE A 10 39.86 18.04 -1.40
CA PHE A 10 39.11 16.78 -1.41
C PHE A 10 40.13 15.64 -1.30
N GLY A 11 40.11 14.96 -0.16
CA GLY A 11 41.01 13.86 0.14
C GLY A 11 40.91 12.74 -0.90
N THR A 12 42.06 12.23 -1.29
CA THR A 12 42.20 11.07 -2.19
C THR A 12 41.58 9.83 -1.56
N GLY A 13 40.79 9.13 -2.38
CA GLY A 13 39.94 8.00 -2.03
C GLY A 13 40.47 7.04 -0.96
N ASN A 14 39.84 7.08 0.21
CA ASN A 14 39.37 5.93 0.99
C ASN A 14 38.62 6.41 2.25
N GLU A 15 37.53 7.18 2.11
CA GLU A 15 36.57 7.39 3.22
C GLU A 15 35.29 6.60 2.96
N PRO A 16 35.29 5.27 3.16
CA PRO A 16 34.13 4.45 2.85
C PRO A 16 33.16 4.44 4.04
N ALA A 17 31.90 4.79 3.79
CA ALA A 17 30.73 4.44 4.61
C ALA A 17 30.60 5.02 6.05
N ALA A 18 31.61 5.69 6.62
CA ALA A 18 31.54 6.19 8.00
C ALA A 18 30.45 7.26 8.25
N PHE A 19 30.00 7.95 7.20
CA PHE A 19 28.96 8.99 7.29
C PHE A 19 27.53 8.46 7.18
N LEU A 20 27.33 7.19 6.81
CA LEU A 20 26.01 6.59 6.72
C LEU A 20 25.70 5.85 8.02
N PRO A 21 24.47 5.97 8.55
CA PRO A 21 24.07 5.13 9.67
C PRO A 21 24.25 3.65 9.28
N PRO A 22 24.69 2.80 10.22
CA PRO A 22 24.87 1.39 9.94
C PRO A 22 23.57 0.80 9.40
N PRO A 23 23.64 -0.17 8.46
CA PRO A 23 22.45 -0.78 7.90
C PRO A 23 21.58 -1.34 9.04
N PRO A 24 20.25 -1.23 8.95
CA PRO A 24 19.36 -1.73 9.99
C PRO A 24 19.69 -3.20 10.23
N SER A 25 19.73 -3.58 11.52
CA SER A 25 20.09 -4.94 11.92
C SER A 25 19.25 -5.98 11.14
N ARG A 26 19.86 -7.10 10.75
CA ARG A 26 19.14 -8.27 10.20
C ARG A 26 18.23 -8.96 11.22
N ALA A 27 18.14 -8.43 12.45
CA ALA A 27 17.23 -8.92 13.46
C ALA A 27 15.81 -8.92 12.90
N LYS A 28 15.12 -10.06 13.06
CA LYS A 28 13.74 -10.21 12.62
C LYS A 28 12.89 -9.17 13.35
N ARG A 29 12.29 -8.23 12.61
CA ARG A 29 11.39 -7.22 13.16
C ARG A 29 10.31 -7.89 14.00
N ASN A 30 10.09 -7.39 15.23
CA ASN A 30 8.99 -7.84 16.07
C ASN A 30 7.66 -7.43 15.39
N ARG A 31 6.83 -8.43 15.07
CA ARG A 31 5.51 -8.25 14.43
C ARG A 31 4.35 -8.62 15.36
N ASN A 32 4.61 -8.78 16.67
CA ASN A 32 3.61 -9.26 17.62
C ASN A 32 2.40 -8.33 17.68
N TRP A 33 2.62 -7.01 17.65
CA TRP A 33 1.54 -6.03 17.61
C TRP A 33 0.63 -6.19 16.38
N GLU A 34 1.23 -6.38 15.19
CA GLU A 34 0.47 -6.56 13.94
C GLU A 34 -0.31 -7.89 13.94
N ALA A 35 0.26 -8.93 14.55
CA ALA A 35 -0.40 -10.22 14.72
C ALA A 35 -1.60 -10.11 15.69
N SER A 36 -1.43 -9.44 16.82
CA SER A 36 -2.51 -9.22 17.81
C SER A 36 -3.66 -8.39 17.25
N GLN A 37 -3.37 -7.39 16.40
CA GLN A 37 -4.40 -6.59 15.74
C GLN A 37 -5.20 -7.39 14.71
N ARG A 38 -4.58 -8.35 14.01
CA ARG A 38 -5.28 -9.23 13.05
C ARG A 38 -6.23 -10.22 13.72
N SER A 39 -5.99 -10.55 14.99
CA SER A 39 -6.80 -11.48 15.78
C SER A 39 -7.89 -10.79 16.62
N GLY A 40 -7.96 -9.46 16.61
CA GLY A 40 -9.01 -8.72 17.32
C GLY A 40 -10.31 -8.64 16.51
N ASP A 41 -11.34 -8.04 17.11
CA ASP A 41 -12.65 -7.82 16.47
C ASP A 41 -12.60 -6.90 15.24
N PHE A 42 -11.51 -6.13 15.08
CA PHE A 42 -11.32 -5.20 13.97
C PHE A 42 -10.29 -5.74 12.97
N VAL A 43 -10.78 -6.31 11.86
CA VAL A 43 -9.93 -6.77 10.76
C VAL A 43 -9.60 -5.59 9.85
N GLN A 44 -8.33 -5.16 9.83
CA GLN A 44 -7.85 -4.16 8.87
C GLN A 44 -7.63 -4.81 7.50
N VAL A 45 -8.47 -4.46 6.52
CA VAL A 45 -8.33 -4.92 5.13
C VAL A 45 -7.77 -3.80 4.27
N SER A 46 -6.71 -4.09 3.51
CA SER A 46 -6.14 -3.15 2.54
C SER A 46 -6.42 -3.62 1.12
N TYR A 47 -7.27 -2.89 0.41
CA TYR A 47 -7.54 -3.16 -1.00
C TYR A 47 -6.50 -2.46 -1.88
N ARG A 48 -5.82 -3.23 -2.72
CA ARG A 48 -4.79 -2.73 -3.63
C ARG A 48 -5.37 -2.52 -5.02
N HIS A 49 -4.75 -1.63 -5.79
CA HIS A 49 -5.10 -1.34 -7.19
C HIS A 49 -6.47 -0.68 -7.41
N LEU A 50 -7.01 0.03 -6.42
CA LEU A 50 -8.18 0.88 -6.68
C LEU A 50 -7.77 2.06 -7.58
N PRO A 51 -8.53 2.33 -8.66
CA PRO A 51 -8.38 3.54 -9.45
C PRO A 51 -8.38 4.79 -8.55
N ARG A 52 -7.60 5.81 -8.93
CA ARG A 52 -7.53 7.07 -8.17
C ARG A 52 -8.90 7.74 -8.13
N ASP A 53 -9.57 7.80 -9.27
CA ASP A 53 -10.87 8.45 -9.42
C ASP A 53 -11.94 7.84 -8.49
N LEU A 54 -11.89 6.51 -8.30
CA LEU A 54 -12.79 5.82 -7.37
C LEU A 54 -12.50 6.21 -5.91
N ARG A 55 -11.22 6.31 -5.53
CA ARG A 55 -10.84 6.76 -4.18
C ARG A 55 -11.28 8.20 -3.92
N ASP A 56 -11.12 9.07 -4.92
CA ASP A 56 -11.55 10.46 -4.83
C ASP A 56 -13.09 10.54 -4.67
N ALA A 57 -13.84 9.75 -5.44
CA ALA A 57 -15.31 9.69 -5.33
C ALA A 57 -15.78 9.19 -3.94
N VAL A 58 -15.15 8.16 -3.39
CA VAL A 58 -15.45 7.69 -2.02
C VAL A 58 -15.15 8.78 -0.98
N THR A 59 -14.07 9.52 -1.17
CA THR A 59 -13.70 10.63 -0.28
C THR A 59 -14.71 11.77 -0.34
N ASP A 60 -15.16 12.12 -1.55
CA ASP A 60 -16.16 13.18 -1.77
C ASP A 60 -17.53 12.81 -1.15
N ILE A 61 -17.96 11.56 -1.31
CA ILE A 61 -19.19 11.04 -0.67
C ILE A 61 -19.08 11.11 0.85
N ALA A 62 -17.93 10.72 1.41
CA ALA A 62 -17.70 10.77 2.84
C ALA A 62 -17.78 12.19 3.39
N GLN A 63 -17.17 13.16 2.69
CA GLN A 63 -17.26 14.59 3.04
C GLN A 63 -18.68 15.11 2.96
N THR A 64 -19.40 14.80 1.87
CA THR A 64 -20.79 15.22 1.66
C THR A 64 -21.73 14.70 2.74
N ARG A 65 -21.45 13.50 3.27
CA ARG A 65 -22.28 12.84 4.28
C ARG A 65 -21.77 13.02 5.72
N CYS A 66 -20.68 13.76 5.92
CA CYS A 66 -20.03 13.95 7.21
C CYS A 66 -19.69 12.64 7.95
N VAL A 67 -19.27 11.61 7.20
CA VAL A 67 -18.88 10.28 7.72
C VAL A 67 -17.44 9.95 7.34
N THR A 68 -16.90 8.88 7.88
CA THR A 68 -15.57 8.39 7.51
C THR A 68 -15.59 7.66 6.16
N SER A 69 -14.49 7.69 5.42
CA SER A 69 -14.38 6.92 4.15
C SER A 69 -14.51 5.42 4.38
N ASP A 70 -14.13 4.92 5.56
CA ASP A 70 -14.27 3.51 5.93
C ASP A 70 -15.74 3.10 6.08
N GLU A 71 -16.60 3.97 6.64
CA GLU A 71 -18.05 3.73 6.72
C GLU A 71 -18.71 3.71 5.34
N VAL A 72 -18.30 4.60 4.44
CA VAL A 72 -18.78 4.62 3.06
C VAL A 72 -18.37 3.34 2.34
N ALA A 73 -17.11 2.93 2.48
CA ALA A 73 -16.61 1.68 1.90
C ALA A 73 -17.37 0.46 2.44
N ARG A 74 -17.60 0.41 3.75
CA ARG A 74 -18.40 -0.64 4.40
C ARG A 74 -19.82 -0.70 3.83
N ALA A 75 -20.53 0.43 3.77
CA ALA A 75 -21.90 0.49 3.25
C ALA A 75 -21.99 0.01 1.79
N PHE A 76 -21.02 0.36 0.95
CA PHE A 76 -20.97 -0.12 -0.43
C PHE A 76 -20.71 -1.63 -0.51
N LEU A 77 -19.82 -2.17 0.33
CA LEU A 77 -19.55 -3.61 0.36
C LEU A 77 -20.74 -4.41 0.86
N GLU A 78 -21.43 -3.94 1.91
CA GLU A 78 -22.64 -4.57 2.42
C GLU A 78 -23.75 -4.57 1.36
N PHE A 79 -23.97 -3.44 0.70
CA PHE A 79 -24.94 -3.34 -0.39
C PHE A 79 -24.57 -4.23 -1.59
N ALA A 80 -23.30 -4.22 -2.01
CA ALA A 80 -22.83 -5.05 -3.12
C ALA A 80 -22.98 -6.54 -2.82
N LEU A 81 -22.72 -6.96 -1.57
CA LEU A 81 -22.91 -8.34 -1.14
C LEU A 81 -24.38 -8.75 -1.22
N GLN A 82 -25.28 -7.91 -0.72
CA GLN A 82 -26.73 -8.14 -0.83
C GLN A 82 -27.17 -8.20 -2.30
N ALA A 83 -26.76 -7.24 -3.12
CA ALA A 83 -27.09 -7.23 -4.54
C ALA A 83 -26.55 -8.45 -5.29
N TYR A 84 -25.39 -8.97 -4.89
CA TYR A 84 -24.83 -10.20 -5.44
C TYR A 84 -25.67 -11.43 -5.04
N GLN A 85 -26.04 -11.53 -3.77
CA GLN A 85 -26.89 -12.62 -3.26
C GLN A 85 -28.29 -12.62 -3.91
N ASP A 86 -28.84 -11.44 -4.15
CA ASP A 86 -30.14 -11.26 -4.83
C ASP A 86 -30.07 -11.49 -6.35
N GLY A 87 -28.88 -11.70 -6.92
CA GLY A 87 -28.68 -11.83 -8.37
C GLY A 87 -28.80 -10.52 -9.15
N ARG A 88 -28.93 -9.37 -8.48
CA ARG A 88 -28.94 -8.03 -9.08
C ARG A 88 -27.56 -7.57 -9.54
N LEU A 89 -26.50 -8.14 -8.96
CA LEU A 89 -25.12 -7.90 -9.33
C LEU A 89 -24.47 -9.22 -9.73
N THR A 90 -24.10 -9.37 -11.01
CA THR A 90 -23.32 -10.53 -11.47
C THR A 90 -21.84 -10.17 -11.51
N LEU A 91 -21.02 -10.89 -10.74
CA LEU A 91 -19.57 -10.70 -10.74
C LEU A 91 -18.92 -11.75 -11.65
N MET A 92 -18.11 -11.30 -12.60
CA MET A 92 -17.29 -12.15 -13.46
C MET A 92 -15.81 -11.95 -13.11
N PRO A 93 -15.27 -12.68 -12.10
CA PRO A 93 -13.88 -12.52 -11.72
C PRO A 93 -12.97 -12.90 -12.89
N LYS A 94 -12.10 -11.97 -13.29
CA LYS A 94 -11.03 -12.23 -14.26
C LYS A 94 -9.73 -12.42 -13.51
N LEU A 95 -9.10 -13.58 -13.72
CA LEU A 95 -7.74 -13.79 -13.26
C LEU A 95 -6.85 -12.81 -14.02
N LYS A 96 -6.04 -12.07 -13.27
CA LYS A 96 -4.97 -11.29 -13.87
C LYS A 96 -3.81 -12.25 -14.16
N THR A 97 -3.68 -12.67 -15.42
CA THR A 97 -2.54 -13.49 -15.87
C THR A 97 -1.25 -12.78 -15.49
N GLY A 98 -0.40 -13.47 -14.75
CA GLY A 98 0.89 -12.97 -14.29
C GLY A 98 1.88 -14.12 -14.21
N ARG A 99 3.16 -13.83 -13.96
CA ARG A 99 4.24 -14.83 -13.92
C ARG A 99 4.05 -15.99 -12.91
N LEU A 100 3.00 -15.95 -12.09
CA LEU A 100 2.70 -16.90 -11.02
C LEU A 100 1.24 -17.41 -11.07
N THR A 101 0.59 -17.41 -12.23
CA THR A 101 -0.66 -18.16 -12.41
C THR A 101 -0.34 -19.60 -12.81
N LEU A 102 -1.10 -20.56 -12.26
CA LEU A 102 -0.88 -22.01 -12.47
C LEU A 102 -0.88 -22.39 -13.97
N PHE A 103 -1.64 -21.65 -14.79
CA PHE A 103 -1.64 -21.75 -16.24
C PHE A 103 -1.01 -20.50 -16.84
N GLY A 104 -0.03 -20.70 -17.72
CA GLY A 104 0.66 -19.65 -18.46
C GLY A 104 -0.11 -19.27 -19.74
N GLU A 105 0.25 -18.13 -20.32
CA GLU A 105 -0.38 -17.52 -21.49
C GLU A 105 -0.33 -18.38 -22.78
N ASN A 106 0.44 -19.48 -22.77
CA ASN A 106 0.68 -20.36 -23.92
C ASN A 106 -0.16 -21.66 -23.92
N ASP A 107 -1.13 -21.80 -23.02
CA ASP A 107 -1.92 -23.03 -22.84
C ASP A 107 -3.38 -22.91 -23.35
N GLN A 108 -3.66 -21.95 -24.25
CA GLN A 108 -4.93 -21.80 -24.99
C GLN A 108 -4.70 -21.98 -26.49
#